data_AF-A0A1B6HR99-F1
#
_entry.id   AF-A0A1B6HR99-F1
#
_cell.length_a   1.000
_cell.length_b   1.000
_cell.length_c   1.000
_cell.angle_alpha   90.00
_cell.angle_beta   90.00
_cell.angle_gamma   90.00
#
_symmetry.space_group_name_H-M   'P 1'
#
loop_
_entity.id
_entity.type
_entity.pdbx_description
1 polymer ?
#
loop_
_entity_poly.entity_id
_entity_poly.type
_entity_poly.pdbx_seq_one_letter_code
_entity_poly.pdbx_strand_id
1 'polypeptide(L)'
;IMKFTEHLSAHITPEWRKQYINYEEMKCMLYAAVEQAPSAELVEPDVVTRYFAKFDEQFFHYCDKELAKINTFYSEKLAEATRKFGSLRNELSEAQEDEFRAKEGMFRHRPKILRKRDVPARKIQELKLAFSEFYLSLILLQNYQNLNFTGFRKILKKHDKLLCVDIGAKWRSGNVETSHFYINKDIDRLIQETEATVTQELEGGDRQRAVKRL
;
A
#
# COMPACT_ATOMS: atom_id res chain seq x y z
N ILE A 1 9.77 -1.72 23.92
CA ILE A 1 9.50 -2.19 22.52
C ILE A 1 7.99 -2.18 22.33
N MET A 2 7.47 -1.37 21.40
CA MET A 2 6.02 -1.28 21.13
C MET A 2 5.48 -2.64 20.62
N LYS A 3 4.30 -3.07 21.09
CA LYS A 3 3.71 -4.32 20.63
C LYS A 3 3.21 -4.13 19.19
N PHE A 4 3.48 -5.09 18.30
CA PHE A 4 3.14 -4.92 16.88
C PHE A 4 1.64 -4.73 16.61
N THR A 5 0.75 -5.31 17.44
CA THR A 5 -0.69 -5.05 17.35
C THR A 5 -1.01 -3.56 17.51
N GLU A 6 -0.39 -2.88 18.49
CA GLU A 6 -0.56 -1.44 18.72
C GLU A 6 -0.01 -0.63 17.53
N HIS A 7 1.17 -1.00 17.05
CA HIS A 7 1.77 -0.37 15.87
C HIS A 7 0.90 -0.52 14.62
N LEU A 8 0.41 -1.72 14.33
CA LEU A 8 -0.47 -1.98 13.19
C LEU A 8 -1.73 -1.13 13.31
N SER A 9 -2.42 -1.19 14.46
CA SER A 9 -3.67 -0.44 14.68
C SER A 9 -3.49 1.08 14.61
N ALA A 10 -2.33 1.62 14.97
CA ALA A 10 -2.06 3.05 14.91
C ALA A 10 -1.73 3.55 13.49
N HIS A 11 -1.24 2.68 12.59
CA HIS A 11 -0.74 3.06 11.27
C HIS A 11 -1.59 2.52 10.12
N ILE A 12 -2.73 1.87 10.40
CA ILE A 12 -3.69 1.50 9.37
C ILE A 12 -4.39 2.74 8.80
N THR A 13 -4.57 2.77 7.48
CA THR A 13 -5.51 3.69 6.83
C THR A 13 -6.93 3.32 7.25
N PRO A 14 -7.69 4.20 7.94
CA PRO A 14 -9.01 3.87 8.51
C PRO A 14 -9.99 3.28 7.48
N GLU A 15 -9.99 3.82 6.27
CA GLU A 15 -10.85 3.42 5.15
C GLU A 15 -10.55 2.00 4.68
N TRP A 16 -9.32 1.52 4.91
CA TRP A 16 -8.84 0.21 4.44
C TRP A 16 -8.70 -0.80 5.58
N ARG A 17 -9.17 -0.47 6.80
CA ARG A 17 -8.99 -1.30 8.01
C ARG A 17 -9.27 -2.79 7.79
N LYS A 18 -10.38 -3.13 7.13
CA LYS A 18 -10.81 -4.52 6.88
C LYS A 18 -9.92 -5.28 5.88
N GLN A 19 -9.12 -4.55 5.10
CA GLN A 19 -8.26 -5.08 4.06
C GLN A 19 -6.86 -5.42 4.59
N TYR A 20 -6.47 -4.97 5.77
CA TYR A 20 -5.24 -5.40 6.42
C TYR A 20 -5.36 -6.84 6.95
N ILE A 21 -4.21 -7.47 7.16
CA ILE A 21 -4.09 -8.75 7.85
C ILE A 21 -4.79 -8.68 9.21
N ASN A 22 -5.66 -9.65 9.49
CA ASN A 22 -6.34 -9.80 10.77
C ASN A 22 -5.40 -10.43 11.79
N TYR A 23 -4.35 -9.68 12.13
CA TYR A 23 -3.25 -10.12 12.98
C TYR A 23 -3.73 -10.55 14.38
N GLU A 24 -4.75 -9.89 14.91
CA GLU A 24 -5.27 -10.20 16.24
C GLU A 24 -6.00 -11.55 16.26
N GLU A 25 -6.84 -11.83 15.27
CA GLU A 25 -7.53 -13.12 15.14
C GLU A 25 -6.53 -14.28 14.97
N MET A 26 -5.56 -14.12 14.08
CA MET A 26 -4.52 -15.15 13.87
C MET A 26 -3.70 -15.39 15.14
N LYS A 27 -3.51 -14.35 15.96
CA LYS A 27 -2.83 -14.47 17.25
C LYS A 27 -3.70 -15.22 18.27
N CYS A 28 -5.01 -14.98 18.29
CA CYS A 28 -5.96 -15.74 19.10
C CYS A 28 -5.98 -17.22 18.71
N MET A 29 -5.99 -17.54 17.41
CA MET A 29 -5.90 -18.93 16.92
C MET A 29 -4.67 -19.65 17.48
N LEU A 30 -3.50 -19.01 17.44
CA LEU A 30 -2.25 -19.57 17.95
C LEU A 30 -2.27 -19.82 19.46
N TYR A 31 -2.80 -18.86 20.24
CA TYR A 31 -2.88 -19.03 21.69
C TYR A 31 -3.89 -20.10 22.08
N ALA A 32 -5.05 -20.14 21.43
CA ALA A 32 -6.05 -21.17 21.65
C ALA A 32 -5.51 -22.57 21.35
N ALA A 33 -4.70 -22.73 20.30
CA ALA A 33 -4.06 -24.01 19.97
C ALA A 33 -3.08 -24.49 21.04
N VAL A 34 -2.33 -23.58 21.65
CA VAL A 34 -1.41 -23.92 22.74
C VAL A 34 -2.17 -24.23 24.03
N GLU A 35 -3.21 -23.46 24.35
CA GLU A 35 -4.01 -23.64 25.58
C GLU A 35 -4.85 -24.92 25.54
N GLN A 36 -5.34 -25.31 24.37
CA GLN A 36 -6.20 -26.49 24.18
C GLN A 36 -5.41 -27.74 23.77
N ALA A 37 -4.08 -27.65 23.71
CA ALA A 37 -3.24 -28.79 23.34
C ALA A 37 -3.40 -29.93 24.36
N PRO A 38 -3.57 -31.18 23.89
CA PRO A 38 -3.62 -32.32 24.80
C PRO A 38 -2.27 -32.46 25.53
N SER A 39 -2.31 -32.78 26.83
CA SER A 39 -1.09 -32.95 27.62
C SER A 39 -0.28 -34.12 27.08
N ALA A 40 0.96 -33.85 26.66
CA ALA A 40 1.88 -34.86 26.14
C ALA A 40 2.22 -35.95 27.17
N GLU A 41 1.98 -35.72 28.46
CA GLU A 41 2.16 -36.71 29.53
C GLU A 41 0.95 -37.65 29.68
N LEU A 42 -0.21 -37.27 29.15
CA LEU A 42 -1.49 -37.95 29.38
C LEU A 42 -2.07 -38.63 28.12
N VAL A 43 -1.49 -38.39 26.94
CA VAL A 43 -1.97 -38.96 25.67
C VAL A 43 -0.84 -39.57 24.87
N GLU A 44 -1.19 -40.51 23.99
CA GLU A 44 -0.24 -41.08 23.03
C GLU A 44 0.35 -39.98 22.10
N PRO A 45 1.64 -40.07 21.73
CA PRO A 45 2.30 -39.07 20.88
C PRO A 45 1.55 -38.74 19.59
N ASP A 46 0.96 -39.76 18.95
CA ASP A 46 0.18 -39.62 17.71
C ASP A 46 -1.02 -38.68 17.86
N VAL A 47 -1.61 -38.60 19.06
CA VAL A 47 -2.74 -37.71 19.34
C VAL A 47 -2.30 -36.25 19.28
N VAL A 48 -1.15 -35.93 19.89
CA VAL A 48 -0.55 -34.59 19.87
C VAL A 48 -0.17 -34.20 18.44
N THR A 49 0.46 -35.11 17.69
CA THR A 49 0.84 -34.87 16.29
C THR A 49 -0.38 -34.59 15.42
N ARG A 50 -1.45 -35.39 15.52
CA ARG A 50 -2.69 -35.17 14.75
C ARG A 50 -3.39 -33.87 15.14
N TYR A 51 -3.35 -33.50 16.43
CA TYR A 51 -3.90 -32.24 16.91
C TYR A 51 -3.25 -31.04 16.24
N PHE A 52 -1.91 -30.94 16.28
CA PHE A 52 -1.20 -29.82 15.66
C PHE A 52 -1.26 -29.85 14.14
N ALA A 53 -1.25 -31.03 13.50
CA ALA A 53 -1.45 -31.12 12.05
C ALA A 53 -2.82 -30.56 11.61
N LYS A 54 -3.88 -30.84 12.37
CA LYS A 54 -5.21 -30.26 12.13
C LYS A 54 -5.24 -28.76 12.37
N PHE A 55 -4.56 -28.28 13.41
CA PHE A 55 -4.41 -26.84 13.65
C PHE A 55 -3.69 -26.15 12.49
N ASP A 56 -2.56 -26.70 12.03
CA ASP A 56 -1.77 -26.15 10.94
C ASP A 56 -2.60 -26.02 9.66
N GLU A 57 -3.38 -27.05 9.30
CA GLU A 57 -4.30 -27.01 8.16
C GLU A 57 -5.26 -25.83 8.25
N GLN A 58 -5.88 -25.61 9.42
CA GLN A 58 -6.80 -24.50 9.65
C GLN A 58 -6.09 -23.14 9.62
N PHE A 59 -4.91 -23.05 10.25
CA PHE A 59 -4.14 -21.82 10.34
C PHE A 59 -3.62 -21.38 8.98
N PHE A 60 -3.05 -22.28 8.18
CA PHE A 60 -2.55 -21.96 6.84
C PHE A 60 -3.69 -21.72 5.85
N HIS A 61 -4.82 -22.41 5.97
CA HIS A 61 -6.02 -22.05 5.21
C HIS A 61 -6.51 -20.62 5.51
N TYR A 62 -6.43 -20.18 6.76
CA TYR A 62 -6.72 -18.80 7.11
C TYR A 62 -5.66 -17.82 6.56
N CYS A 63 -4.38 -18.21 6.57
CA CYS A 63 -3.31 -17.44 5.93
C CYS A 63 -3.55 -17.25 4.43
N ASP A 64 -3.97 -18.29 3.71
CA ASP A 64 -4.32 -18.23 2.29
C ASP A 64 -5.45 -17.22 2.03
N LYS A 65 -6.50 -17.26 2.86
CA LYS A 65 -7.63 -16.31 2.77
C LYS A 65 -7.19 -14.87 2.98
N GLU A 66 -6.39 -14.61 4.01
CA GLU A 66 -5.88 -13.27 4.29
C GLU A 66 -4.94 -12.78 3.18
N LEU A 67 -4.09 -13.67 2.64
CA LEU A 67 -3.19 -13.35 1.55
C LEU A 67 -3.95 -13.05 0.26
N ALA A 68 -4.99 -13.82 -0.06
CA ALA A 68 -5.84 -13.58 -1.22
C ALA A 68 -6.56 -12.23 -1.13
N LYS A 69 -7.11 -11.89 0.05
CA LYS A 69 -7.72 -10.58 0.32
C LYS A 69 -6.74 -9.44 0.08
N ILE A 70 -5.54 -9.54 0.64
CA ILE A 70 -4.51 -8.50 0.54
C ILE A 70 -4.04 -8.33 -0.92
N ASN A 71 -3.80 -9.44 -1.63
CA ASN A 71 -3.42 -9.41 -3.04
C ASN A 71 -4.49 -8.76 -3.92
N THR A 72 -5.76 -9.09 -3.69
CA THR A 72 -6.88 -8.56 -4.46
C THR A 72 -6.98 -7.04 -4.27
N PHE A 73 -7.02 -6.59 -3.01
CA PHE A 73 -7.11 -5.18 -2.70
C PHE A 73 -5.91 -4.38 -3.21
N TYR A 74 -4.68 -4.89 -3.02
CA TYR A 74 -3.48 -4.21 -3.50
C TYR A 74 -3.48 -4.06 -5.03
N SER A 75 -3.84 -5.12 -5.76
CA SER A 75 -3.86 -5.10 -7.22
C SER A 75 -4.92 -4.14 -7.76
N GLU A 76 -6.09 -4.09 -7.14
CA GLU A 76 -7.13 -3.11 -7.46
C GLU A 76 -6.64 -1.67 -7.26
N LYS A 77 -6.04 -1.38 -6.09
CA LYS A 77 -5.54 -0.04 -5.77
C LYS A 77 -4.37 0.39 -6.64
N LEU A 78 -3.48 -0.54 -7.00
CA LEU A 78 -2.37 -0.27 -7.91
C LEU A 78 -2.87 0.04 -9.34
N ALA A 79 -3.90 -0.68 -9.80
CA ALA A 79 -4.53 -0.41 -11.08
C ALA A 79 -5.29 0.93 -11.09
N GLU A 80 -5.96 1.30 -10.00
CA GLU A 80 -6.53 2.65 -9.82
C GLU A 80 -5.44 3.73 -9.86
N ALA A 81 -4.34 3.52 -9.14
CA ALA A 81 -3.23 4.46 -9.09
C ALA A 81 -2.59 4.67 -10.47
N THR A 82 -2.35 3.59 -11.21
CA THR A 82 -1.79 3.64 -12.57
C THR A 82 -2.69 4.42 -13.52
N ARG A 83 -4.00 4.17 -13.49
CA ARG A 83 -4.99 4.91 -14.29
C ARG A 83 -5.01 6.40 -13.92
N LYS A 84 -5.06 6.71 -12.62
CA LYS A 84 -5.09 8.09 -12.12
C LYS A 84 -3.83 8.85 -12.51
N PHE A 85 -2.65 8.22 -12.46
CA PHE A 85 -1.41 8.83 -12.91
C PHE A 85 -1.47 9.21 -14.39
N GLY A 86 -1.90 8.29 -15.26
CA GLY A 86 -2.08 8.56 -16.69
C GLY A 86 -3.05 9.72 -16.96
N SER A 87 -4.19 9.76 -16.27
CA SER A 87 -5.14 10.86 -16.40
C SER A 87 -4.55 12.21 -15.96
N LEU A 88 -3.90 12.27 -14.79
CA LEU A 88 -3.26 13.49 -14.31
C LEU A 88 -2.15 13.98 -15.24
N ARG A 89 -1.40 13.04 -15.84
CA ARG A 89 -0.33 13.35 -16.79
C ARG A 89 -0.88 13.97 -18.07
N ASN A 90 -1.98 13.44 -18.60
CA ASN A 90 -2.65 13.99 -19.77
C ASN A 90 -3.23 15.38 -19.48
N GLU A 91 -3.92 15.56 -18.35
CA GLU A 91 -4.47 16.88 -17.97
C GLU A 91 -3.37 17.94 -17.80
N LEU A 92 -2.20 17.55 -17.28
CA LEU A 92 -1.05 18.44 -17.17
C LEU A 92 -0.49 18.84 -18.54
N SER A 93 -0.38 17.89 -19.46
CA SER A 93 0.08 18.15 -20.84
C SER A 93 -0.87 19.11 -21.56
N GLU A 94 -2.18 18.89 -21.47
CA GLU A 94 -3.20 19.76 -22.06
C GLU A 94 -3.14 21.19 -21.49
N ALA A 95 -2.99 21.32 -20.17
CA ALA A 95 -2.87 22.62 -19.51
C ALA A 95 -1.62 23.40 -19.96
N GLN A 96 -0.50 22.72 -20.19
CA GLN A 96 0.73 23.33 -20.71
C GLN A 96 0.59 23.77 -22.17
N GLU A 97 -0.06 22.96 -23.02
CA GLU A 97 -0.34 23.33 -24.42
C GLU A 97 -1.25 24.57 -24.52
N ASP A 98 -2.30 24.63 -23.71
CA ASP A 98 -3.20 25.78 -23.66
C ASP A 98 -2.47 27.06 -23.22
N GLU A 99 -1.56 26.96 -22.24
CA GLU A 99 -0.73 28.08 -21.82
C GLU A 99 0.21 28.55 -22.94
N PHE A 100 0.80 27.62 -23.70
CA PHE A 100 1.66 27.93 -24.84
C PHE A 100 0.89 28.63 -25.97
N ARG A 101 -0.27 28.09 -26.38
CA ARG A 101 -1.14 28.68 -27.43
C ARG A 101 -1.63 30.07 -27.04
N ALA A 102 -2.00 30.27 -25.76
CA ALA A 102 -2.41 31.58 -25.25
C ALA A 102 -1.28 32.62 -25.32
N LYS A 103 -0.03 32.21 -25.04
CA LYS A 103 1.15 33.09 -25.17
C LYS A 103 1.46 33.41 -26.63
N GLU A 104 1.39 32.45 -27.54
CA GLU A 104 1.68 32.65 -28.97
C GLU A 104 0.67 33.58 -29.65
N GLY A 105 -0.62 33.46 -29.34
CA GLY A 105 -1.68 34.35 -29.83
C GLY A 105 -1.56 35.80 -29.33
N MET A 106 -0.92 36.03 -28.18
CA MET A 106 -0.74 37.37 -27.59
C MET A 106 0.29 38.24 -28.35
N PHE A 107 1.12 37.65 -29.22
CA PHE A 107 2.12 38.38 -30.02
C PHE A 107 1.55 38.98 -31.33
N ARG A 108 0.28 38.73 -31.68
CA ARG A 108 -0.38 39.29 -32.87
C ARG A 108 -1.50 40.29 -32.48
N HIS A 109 -1.13 41.56 -32.28
CA HIS A 109 -1.97 42.80 -32.24
C HIS A 109 -2.93 43.10 -31.04
N ARG A 110 -2.47 44.02 -30.14
CA ARG A 110 -3.12 45.17 -29.38
C ARG A 110 -4.52 45.03 -28.69
N PRO A 111 -4.99 46.06 -27.93
CA PRO A 111 -4.58 46.67 -26.64
C PRO A 111 -5.56 46.32 -25.46
N LYS A 112 -5.24 46.83 -24.25
CA LYS A 112 -5.90 46.53 -22.96
C LYS A 112 -7.41 46.84 -22.90
N ILE A 113 -8.16 45.92 -22.29
CA ILE A 113 -9.31 46.05 -21.35
C ILE A 113 -10.23 44.86 -21.63
N LEU A 114 -10.08 43.78 -20.88
CA LEU A 114 -11.08 42.74 -20.62
C LEU A 114 -10.46 41.83 -19.55
N ARG A 115 -11.22 41.57 -18.48
CA ARG A 115 -10.80 40.80 -17.30
C ARG A 115 -10.04 39.55 -17.73
N LYS A 116 -8.73 39.48 -17.44
CA LYS A 116 -7.95 38.26 -17.61
C LYS A 116 -8.62 37.18 -16.77
N ARG A 117 -9.27 36.23 -17.44
CA ARG A 117 -9.72 35.00 -16.81
C ARG A 117 -8.45 34.26 -16.40
N ASP A 118 -8.09 34.28 -15.12
CA ASP A 118 -6.96 33.56 -14.50
C ASP A 118 -7.11 32.02 -14.57
N VAL A 119 -7.82 31.51 -15.56
CA VAL A 119 -8.16 30.10 -15.75
C VAL A 119 -6.90 29.22 -15.85
N PRO A 120 -5.81 29.61 -16.55
CA PRO A 120 -4.59 28.78 -16.61
C PRO A 120 -3.89 28.65 -15.25
N ALA A 121 -3.73 29.76 -14.52
CA ALA A 121 -3.10 29.76 -13.20
C ALA A 121 -3.91 28.95 -12.18
N ARG A 122 -5.24 29.06 -12.25
CA ARG A 122 -6.15 28.26 -11.42
C ARG A 122 -6.09 26.76 -11.75
N LYS A 123 -6.06 26.39 -13.04
CA LYS A 123 -5.97 24.98 -13.46
C LYS A 123 -4.65 24.34 -13.02
N ILE A 124 -3.53 25.06 -13.11
CA ILE A 124 -2.23 24.60 -12.56
C ILE A 124 -2.30 24.40 -11.04
N GLN A 125 -2.98 25.29 -10.30
CA GLN A 125 -3.13 25.13 -8.86
C GLN A 125 -4.01 23.93 -8.49
N GLU A 126 -5.08 23.66 -9.26
CA GLU A 126 -5.92 22.46 -9.12
C GLU A 126 -5.12 21.18 -9.41
N LEU A 127 -4.28 21.18 -10.46
CA LEU A 127 -3.37 20.07 -10.76
C LEU A 127 -2.35 19.84 -9.64
N LYS A 128 -1.76 20.91 -9.08
CA LYS A 128 -0.86 20.81 -7.92
C LYS A 128 -1.52 20.11 -6.74
N LEU A 129 -2.77 20.43 -6.44
CA LEU A 129 -3.53 19.77 -5.38
C LEU A 129 -3.79 18.30 -5.73
N ALA A 130 -4.23 18.02 -6.96
CA ALA A 130 -4.54 16.67 -7.39
C ALA A 130 -3.32 15.74 -7.36
N PHE A 131 -2.13 16.24 -7.73
CA PHE A 131 -0.88 15.50 -7.61
C PHE A 131 -0.45 15.28 -6.15
N SER A 132 -0.66 16.25 -5.25
CA SER A 132 -0.42 16.05 -3.80
C SER A 132 -1.32 14.96 -3.22
N GLU A 133 -2.62 15.00 -3.50
CA GLU A 133 -3.57 13.98 -3.03
C GLU A 133 -3.26 12.61 -3.64
N PHE A 134 -2.86 12.57 -4.91
CA PHE A 134 -2.43 11.36 -5.57
C PHE A 134 -1.17 10.78 -4.91
N TYR A 135 -0.14 11.60 -4.69
CA TYR A 135 1.07 11.17 -4.00
C TYR A 135 0.77 10.61 -2.62
N LEU A 136 -0.05 11.29 -1.81
CA LEU A 136 -0.49 10.77 -0.52
C LEU A 136 -1.13 9.38 -0.67
N SER A 137 -2.00 9.19 -1.67
CA SER A 137 -2.62 7.87 -1.92
C SER A 137 -1.60 6.77 -2.26
N LEU A 138 -0.51 7.10 -2.96
CA LEU A 138 0.58 6.16 -3.24
C LEU A 138 1.34 5.78 -1.95
N ILE A 139 1.65 6.76 -1.10
CA ILE A 139 2.32 6.53 0.19
C ILE A 139 1.46 5.65 1.10
N LEU A 140 0.13 5.88 1.13
CA LEU A 140 -0.78 5.01 1.87
C LEU A 140 -0.74 3.56 1.34
N LEU A 141 -0.71 3.36 0.01
CA LEU A 141 -0.64 2.03 -0.59
C LEU A 141 0.70 1.33 -0.34
N GLN A 142 1.82 2.07 -0.38
CA GLN A 142 3.14 1.55 -0.01
C GLN A 142 3.18 1.16 1.47
N ASN A 143 2.62 1.97 2.36
CA ASN A 143 2.48 1.63 3.78
C ASN A 143 1.61 0.40 4.00
N TYR A 144 0.51 0.26 3.26
CA TYR A 144 -0.33 -0.93 3.27
C TYR A 144 0.48 -2.19 2.91
N GLN A 145 1.26 -2.16 1.82
CA GLN A 145 2.15 -3.26 1.43
C GLN A 145 3.11 -3.64 2.56
N ASN A 146 3.81 -2.64 3.13
CA ASN A 146 4.84 -2.85 4.16
C ASN A 146 4.27 -3.40 5.48
N LEU A 147 3.12 -2.88 5.93
CA LEU A 147 2.46 -3.33 7.16
C LEU A 147 1.95 -4.77 7.04
N ASN A 148 1.33 -5.12 5.91
CA ASN A 148 0.84 -6.48 5.67
C ASN A 148 1.97 -7.49 5.58
N PHE A 149 3.03 -7.18 4.83
CA PHE A 149 4.23 -8.03 4.78
C PHE A 149 4.83 -8.25 6.18
N THR A 150 4.98 -7.17 6.95
CA THR A 150 5.49 -7.25 8.32
C THR A 150 4.57 -8.07 9.22
N GLY A 151 3.25 -7.97 9.04
CA GLY A 151 2.26 -8.75 9.77
C GLY A 151 2.39 -10.24 9.51
N PHE A 152 2.43 -10.67 8.25
CA PHE A 152 2.68 -12.06 7.88
C PHE A 152 4.00 -12.57 8.46
N ARG A 153 5.09 -11.82 8.28
CA ARG A 153 6.40 -12.21 8.81
C ARG A 153 6.37 -12.42 10.33
N LYS A 154 5.69 -11.53 11.07
CA LYS A 154 5.62 -11.61 12.53
C LYS A 154 4.70 -12.74 13.01
N ILE A 155 3.55 -12.94 12.37
CA ILE A 155 2.60 -13.97 12.80
C ILE A 155 3.13 -15.38 12.49
N LEU A 156 3.76 -15.56 11.33
CA LEU A 156 4.37 -16.83 10.94
C LEU A 156 5.60 -17.14 11.80
N LYS A 157 6.40 -16.13 12.17
CA LYS A 157 7.47 -16.29 13.16
C LYS A 157 6.93 -16.64 14.57
N LYS A 158 5.75 -16.12 14.93
CA LYS A 158 5.09 -16.45 16.20
C LYS A 158 4.63 -17.90 16.21
N HIS A 159 4.02 -18.37 15.12
CA HIS A 159 3.66 -19.76 14.89
C HIS A 159 4.86 -20.69 15.15
N ASP A 160 5.95 -20.48 14.40
CA ASP A 160 7.16 -21.29 14.48
C ASP A 160 7.76 -21.32 15.90
N LYS A 161 7.74 -20.16 16.58
CA LYS A 161 8.23 -20.06 17.96
C LYS A 161 7.35 -20.79 18.98
N LEU A 162 6.02 -20.73 18.83
CA LEU A 162 5.09 -21.33 19.80
C LEU A 162 5.02 -22.84 19.65
N LEU A 163 5.08 -23.35 18.41
CA LEU A 163 4.96 -24.78 18.11
C LEU A 163 6.31 -25.47 17.93
N CYS A 164 7.41 -24.73 18.02
CA CYS A 164 8.79 -25.23 17.83
C CYS A 164 8.99 -25.92 16.47
N VAL A 165 8.50 -25.30 15.40
CA VAL A 165 8.56 -25.79 14.00
C VAL A 165 9.14 -24.73 13.07
N ASP A 166 9.35 -25.07 11.79
CA ASP A 166 9.88 -24.15 10.76
C ASP A 166 8.94 -23.97 9.54
N ILE A 167 7.75 -24.54 9.59
CA ILE A 167 6.82 -24.57 8.46
C ILE A 167 6.20 -23.20 8.16
N GLY A 168 6.06 -22.32 9.15
CA GLY A 168 5.59 -20.95 8.94
C GLY A 168 6.59 -20.13 8.14
N ALA A 169 7.88 -20.28 8.40
CA ALA A 169 8.94 -19.68 7.59
C ALA A 169 8.96 -20.22 6.15
N LYS A 170 8.75 -21.53 5.96
CA LYS A 170 8.63 -22.15 4.63
C LYS A 170 7.40 -21.61 3.88
N TRP A 171 6.24 -21.57 4.54
CA TRP A 171 5.00 -21.04 3.96
C TRP A 171 5.16 -19.57 3.57
N ARG A 172 5.77 -18.74 4.43
CA ARG A 172 6.07 -17.34 4.11
C ARG A 172 6.89 -17.20 2.83
N SER A 173 7.96 -17.98 2.71
CA SER A 173 8.90 -17.90 1.59
C SER A 173 8.23 -18.35 0.30
N GLY A 174 7.42 -19.41 0.34
CA GLY A 174 6.72 -19.96 -0.81
C GLY A 174 5.50 -19.16 -1.27
N ASN A 175 4.84 -18.43 -0.37
CA ASN A 175 3.55 -17.76 -0.65
C ASN A 175 3.61 -16.24 -0.53
N VAL A 176 4.13 -15.70 0.58
CA VAL A 176 4.13 -14.24 0.82
C VAL A 176 5.22 -13.56 0.02
N GLU A 177 6.44 -14.10 0.06
CA GLU A 177 7.60 -13.49 -0.61
C GLU A 177 7.56 -13.66 -2.15
N THR A 178 6.68 -14.53 -2.66
CA THR A 178 6.40 -14.71 -4.09
C THR A 178 5.12 -14.03 -4.54
N SER A 179 4.31 -13.49 -3.62
CA SER A 179 3.02 -12.89 -3.95
C SER A 179 3.14 -11.55 -4.65
N HIS A 180 2.17 -11.27 -5.52
CA HIS A 180 2.13 -10.05 -6.31
C HIS A 180 2.18 -8.78 -5.46
N PHE A 181 1.46 -8.74 -4.32
CA PHE A 181 1.45 -7.56 -3.46
C PHE A 181 2.83 -7.21 -2.91
N TYR A 182 3.79 -8.15 -2.86
CA TYR A 182 5.13 -7.91 -2.32
C TYR A 182 6.20 -7.71 -3.42
N ILE A 183 6.16 -8.54 -4.46
CA ILE A 183 7.19 -8.51 -5.52
C ILE A 183 7.02 -7.30 -6.45
N ASN A 184 5.79 -6.81 -6.64
CA ASN A 184 5.53 -5.70 -7.57
C ASN A 184 6.15 -4.39 -7.02
N LYS A 185 6.97 -3.73 -7.85
CA LYS A 185 7.67 -2.46 -7.56
C LYS A 185 7.12 -1.26 -8.33
N ASP A 186 5.99 -1.41 -9.03
CA ASP A 186 5.33 -0.31 -9.73
C ASP A 186 4.92 0.81 -8.79
N ILE A 187 4.60 0.51 -7.53
CA ILE A 187 4.29 1.55 -6.55
C ILE A 187 5.49 2.48 -6.32
N ASP A 188 6.69 1.92 -6.20
CA ASP A 188 7.93 2.70 -5.99
C ASP A 188 8.23 3.54 -7.23
N ARG A 189 8.03 2.97 -8.43
CA ARG A 189 8.17 3.68 -9.70
C ARG A 189 7.16 4.83 -9.81
N LEU A 190 5.88 4.60 -9.52
CA LEU A 190 4.84 5.64 -9.57
C LEU A 190 5.11 6.78 -8.60
N ILE A 191 5.62 6.48 -7.40
CA ILE A 191 6.04 7.50 -6.42
C ILE A 191 7.14 8.39 -7.03
N GLN A 192 8.20 7.77 -7.57
CA GLN A 192 9.32 8.50 -8.17
C GLN A 192 8.89 9.34 -9.38
N GLU A 193 8.07 8.79 -10.28
CA GLU A 193 7.55 9.50 -11.45
C GLU A 193 6.64 10.67 -11.05
N THR A 194 5.87 10.52 -9.97
CA THR A 194 5.02 11.58 -9.41
C THR A 194 5.88 12.70 -8.82
N GLU A 195 6.87 12.39 -8.00
CA GLU A 195 7.82 13.36 -7.44
C GLU A 195 8.56 14.14 -8.54
N ALA A 196 9.02 13.43 -9.57
CA ALA A 196 9.69 14.02 -10.73
C ALA A 196 8.76 14.97 -11.47
N THR A 197 7.52 14.56 -11.75
CA THR A 197 6.51 15.39 -12.42
C THR A 197 6.23 16.66 -11.62
N VAL A 198 5.98 16.55 -10.31
CA VAL A 198 5.70 17.72 -9.46
C VAL A 198 6.90 18.67 -9.42
N THR A 199 8.11 18.13 -9.27
CA THR A 199 9.32 18.94 -9.21
C THR A 199 9.59 19.66 -10.52
N GLN A 200 9.64 18.93 -11.64
CA GLN A 200 10.09 19.47 -12.92
C GLN A 200 9.02 20.34 -13.57
N GLU A 201 7.76 19.93 -13.52
CA GLU A 201 6.72 20.54 -14.36
C GLU A 201 5.76 21.45 -13.61
N LEU A 202 5.58 21.24 -12.30
CA LEU A 202 4.68 22.07 -11.48
C LEU A 202 5.42 23.09 -10.63
N GLU A 203 6.65 22.78 -10.20
CA GLU A 203 7.47 23.67 -9.35
C GLU A 203 8.72 24.20 -10.06
N GLY A 204 8.84 23.99 -11.38
CA GLY A 204 9.90 24.60 -12.21
C GLY A 204 11.32 24.17 -11.82
N GLY A 205 11.47 22.96 -11.29
CA GLY A 205 12.73 22.40 -10.80
C GLY A 205 13.02 22.70 -9.32
N ASP A 206 12.17 23.47 -8.62
CA ASP A 206 12.35 23.75 -7.20
C ASP A 206 11.95 22.55 -6.34
N ARG A 207 12.95 21.70 -6.06
CA ARG A 207 12.80 20.51 -5.22
C ARG A 207 12.31 20.84 -3.80
N GLN A 208 12.69 21.99 -3.24
CA GLN A 208 12.26 22.34 -1.88
C GLN A 208 10.77 22.67 -1.84
N ARG A 209 10.25 23.36 -2.87
CA ARG A 209 8.80 23.60 -2.99
C ARG A 209 8.03 22.33 -3.27
N ALA A 210 8.54 21.46 -4.13
CA ALA A 210 7.92 20.17 -4.43
C ALA A 210 7.79 19.30 -3.18
N VAL A 211 8.86 19.15 -2.41
CA VAL A 211 8.84 18.38 -1.15
C VAL A 211 7.94 19.00 -0.09
N LYS A 212 7.82 20.34 -0.02
CA LYS A 212 6.86 20.97 0.90
C LYS A 212 5.39 20.74 0.52
N ARG A 213 5.14 20.39 -0.74
CA ARG A 213 3.79 20.23 -1.29
C ARG A 213 3.31 18.76 -1.23
N LEU A 214 4.24 17.82 -1.30
CA LEU A 214 4.01 16.37 -1.21
C LEU A 214 4.02 15.91 0.25
#